data_AF-A0A164HKG4-F1
#
_entry.id   AF-A0A164HKG4-F1
#
_cell.length_a   1.000
_cell.length_b   1.000
_cell.length_c   1.000
_cell.angle_alpha   90.00
_cell.angle_beta   90.00
_cell.angle_gamma   90.00
#
_symmetry.space_group_name_H-M   'P 1'
#
loop_
_entity.id
_entity.type
_entity.pdbx_description
1 polymer ?
#
loop_
_entity_poly.entity_id
_entity_poly.type
_entity_poly.pdbx_seq_one_letter_code
_entity_poly.pdbx_strand_id
1 'polypeptide(L)' 'LLSINGIIKNEKGDLKQVPLLFCCMSRRRAIDYIAVFQKLKEIMPLPRVERIVTDFERAVFVAVRKLFPSCFHLGCNFH' A
#
# COMPACT_ATOMS: atom_id res chain seq x y z
N LEU A 1 6.45 5.11 11.78
CA LEU A 1 5.24 4.28 11.62
C LEU A 1 4.85 4.27 10.15
N LEU A 2 4.64 3.10 9.56
CA LEU A 2 3.98 2.96 8.26
C LEU A 2 2.50 2.66 8.52
N SER A 3 1.61 3.39 7.84
CA SER A 3 0.17 3.10 7.83
C SER A 3 -0.25 2.74 6.42
N ILE A 4 -1.06 1.68 6.29
CA ILE A 4 -1.67 1.27 5.03
C ILE A 4 -3.18 1.38 5.22
N ASN A 5 -3.81 2.16 4.36
CA ASN A 5 -5.25 2.39 4.39
C ASN A 5 -5.87 1.89 3.07
N GLY A 6 -7.01 1.23 3.19
CA GLY A 6 -7.85 0.86 2.06
C GLY A 6 -8.90 1.95 1.84
N ILE A 7 -9.21 2.22 0.57
CA ILE A 7 -10.34 3.06 0.20
C ILE A 7 -11.37 2.14 -0.45
N ILE A 8 -12.53 2.02 0.18
CA ILE A 8 -13.66 1.24 -0.33
C ILE A 8 -14.73 2.18 -0.88
N LYS A 9 -15.36 1.77 -1.99
CA LYS A 9 -16.46 2.48 -2.63
C LYS A 9 -17.71 1.61 -2.56
N ASN A 10 -18.83 2.15 -2.10
CA ASN A 10 -20.11 1.45 -2.16
C ASN A 10 -20.80 1.66 -3.53
N GLU A 11 -21.92 0.98 -3.76
CA GLU A 11 -22.69 1.09 -5.02
C GLU A 11 -23.22 2.50 -5.29
N LYS A 12 -23.49 3.27 -4.23
CA LYS A 12 -23.94 4.68 -4.32
C LYS A 12 -22.80 5.64 -4.65
N GLY A 13 -21.56 5.17 -4.58
CA GLY A 13 -20.35 5.91 -4.89
C GLY A 13 -19.67 6.57 -3.69
N ASP A 14 -20.16 6.34 -2.48
CA ASP A 14 -19.54 6.85 -1.26
C ASP A 14 -18.21 6.17 -1.00
N LEU A 15 -17.21 6.95 -0.62
CA LEU A 15 -15.87 6.48 -0.29
C LEU A 15 -15.67 6.44 1.22
N LYS A 16 -15.08 5.35 1.71
CA LYS A 16 -14.64 5.24 3.10
C LYS A 16 -13.19 4.78 3.16
N GLN A 17 -12.39 5.49 3.97
CA GLN A 17 -11.04 5.07 4.32
C GLN A 17 -11.11 4.12 5.52
N VAL A 18 -10.44 2.97 5.41
CA VAL A 18 -10.35 1.96 6.46
C VAL A 18 -8.88 1.65 6.72
N PRO A 19 -8.39 1.77 7.96
CA PRO A 19 -7.03 1.36 8.28
C PRO A 19 -6.90 -0.16 8.13
N LEU A 20 -5.95 -0.60 7.30
CA LEU A 20 -5.71 -2.02 7.03
C LEU A 20 -4.54 -2.55 7.87
N LEU A 21 -3.47 -1.76 8.00
CA LEU A 21 -2.27 -2.16 8.72
C LEU A 21 -1.55 -0.95 9.30
N PHE A 22 -1.04 -1.10 10.52
CA PHE A 22 -0.03 -0.25 11.11
C PHE A 22 1.23 -1.07 11.36
N CYS A 23 2.38 -0.57 10.90
CA CYS A 23 3.66 -1.26 11.02
C CYS A 23 4.73 -0.33 11.61
N CYS A 24 5.25 -0.70 12.78
CA CYS A 24 6.43 -0.07 13.36
C CYS A 24 7.68 -0.56 12.63
N MET A 25 8.14 0.22 11.65
CA MET A 25 9.34 -0.08 10.89
C MET A 25 10.57 0.53 11.57
N SER A 26 11.60 -0.28 11.84
CA SER A 26 12.89 0.18 12.33
C SER A 26 13.75 0.81 11.23
N ARG A 27 13.51 0.44 9.97
CA ARG A 27 14.18 0.95 8.76
C ARG A 27 13.18 1.01 7.60
N ARG A 28 13.47 1.85 6.61
CA ARG A 28 12.63 2.11 5.43
C ARG A 28 13.38 1.82 4.12
N ARG A 29 14.01 0.66 4.00
CA ARG A 29 14.65 0.22 2.74
C ARG A 29 13.64 -0.56 1.91
N ALA A 30 13.89 -0.68 0.61
CA ALA A 30 12.99 -1.40 -0.30
C ALA A 30 12.70 -2.84 0.18
N ILE A 31 13.71 -3.54 0.72
CA ILE A 31 13.56 -4.88 1.28
C ILE A 31 12.65 -4.93 2.51
N ASP A 32 12.63 -3.86 3.32
CA ASP A 32 11.80 -3.78 4.52
C ASP A 32 10.32 -3.61 4.11
N TYR A 33 10.04 -2.79 3.10
CA TYR A 33 8.69 -2.67 2.53
C TYR A 33 8.23 -3.94 1.82
N ILE A 34 9.12 -4.60 1.06
CA ILE A 34 8.81 -5.88 0.41
C ILE A 34 8.34 -6.91 1.44
N ALA A 35 9.05 -7.04 2.56
CA ALA A 35 8.67 -7.97 3.63
C ALA A 35 7.27 -7.65 4.20
N VAL A 36 6.98 -6.37 4.47
CA VAL A 36 5.66 -5.94 4.97
C VAL A 36 4.56 -6.26 3.95
N PHE A 37 4.76 -5.94 2.68
CA PHE A 37 3.76 -6.16 1.64
C PHE A 37 3.56 -7.64 1.29
N GLN A 38 4.62 -8.47 1.35
CA GLN A 38 4.47 -9.92 1.24
C GLN A 38 3.61 -10.46 2.38
N LYS A 39 3.90 -10.04 3.62
CA LYS A 39 3.11 -10.46 4.77
C LYS A 39 1.66 -9.99 4.66
N LEU A 40 1.42 -8.78 4.15
CA LEU A 40 0.08 -8.27 3.88
C LEU A 40 -0.69 -9.17 2.90
N LYS A 41 -0.06 -9.64 1.81
CA LYS A 41 -0.69 -10.54 0.83
C LYS A 41 -1.02 -11.92 1.42
N GLU A 42 -0.26 -12.38 2.40
CA GLU A 42 -0.52 -13.64 3.11
C GLU A 42 -1.72 -13.54 4.06
N ILE A 43 -1.77 -12.48 4.88
CA ILE A 43 -2.80 -12.32 5.93
C ILE A 43 -4.14 -11.85 5.37
N MET A 44 -4.10 -11.10 4.28
CA MET A 44 -5.27 -10.57 3.61
C MET A 44 -5.16 -10.97 2.14
N PRO A 45 -5.93 -11.98 1.68
CA PRO A 45 -6.06 -12.24 0.25
C PRO A 45 -6.71 -11.00 -0.35
N LEU A 46 -5.84 -10.08 -0.81
CA LEU A 46 -6.26 -8.76 -1.22
C LEU A 46 -7.29 -8.90 -2.35
N PRO A 47 -8.43 -8.20 -2.29
CA PRO A 47 -9.23 -8.01 -3.49
C PRO A 47 -8.32 -7.38 -4.54
N ARG A 48 -8.60 -7.60 -5.83
CA ARG A 48 -7.77 -7.09 -6.94
C ARG A 48 -7.55 -5.59 -6.78
N VAL A 49 -6.40 -5.20 -6.21
CA VAL A 49 -6.06 -3.80 -5.98
C VAL A 49 -5.79 -3.18 -7.34
N GLU A 50 -6.50 -2.13 -7.69
CA GLU A 50 -6.33 -1.46 -8.99
C GLU A 50 -5.35 -0.30 -8.89
N ARG A 51 -5.36 0.41 -7.76
CA ARG A 51 -4.58 1.62 -7.54
C ARG A 51 -3.90 1.59 -6.18
N ILE A 52 -2.62 1.94 -6.18
CA ILE A 52 -1.84 2.15 -4.97
C ILE A 52 -1.29 3.57 -5.00
N VAL A 53 -1.39 4.26 -3.87
CA VAL A 53 -0.82 5.58 -3.67
C VAL A 53 0.13 5.51 -2.49
N THR A 54 1.36 6.00 -2.65
CA THR A 54 2.37 6.03 -1.59
C THR A 54 3.08 7.37 -1.54
N ASP A 55 3.78 7.64 -0.45
CA ASP A 55 4.75 8.73 -0.35
C ASP A 55 5.77 8.68 -1.49
N PHE A 56 6.32 9.84 -1.86
CA PHE A 56 7.40 9.99 -2.85
C PHE A 56 8.75 9.47 -2.34
N GLU A 57 8.76 8.29 -1.74
CA GLU A 57 9.94 7.62 -1.22
C GLU A 57 10.37 6.53 -2.22
N ARG A 58 11.62 6.58 -2.71
CA ARG A 58 12.11 5.64 -3.74
C ARG A 58 12.00 4.17 -3.30
N ALA A 59 12.21 3.89 -2.02
CA ALA A 59 12.20 2.53 -1.49
C ALA A 59 10.82 1.88 -1.59
N VAL A 60 9.75 2.59 -1.20
CA VAL A 60 8.38 2.06 -1.30
C VAL A 60 7.96 1.90 -2.77
N PHE A 61 8.40 2.79 -3.66
CA PHE A 61 8.17 2.66 -5.11
C PHE A 61 8.72 1.36 -5.69
N VAL A 62 9.96 1.02 -5.35
CA VAL A 62 10.57 -0.25 -5.79
C VAL A 62 9.77 -1.44 -5.27
N ALA A 63 9.37 -1.41 -4.00
CA ALA A 63 8.61 -2.50 -3.39
C ALA A 63 7.22 -2.69 -4.02
N VAL A 64 6.47 -1.60 -4.23
CA VAL A 64 5.14 -1.65 -4.83
C VAL A 64 5.20 -2.19 -6.26
N ARG A 65 6.08 -1.64 -7.10
CA ARG A 65 6.21 -2.09 -8.50
C ARG A 65 6.64 -3.54 -8.62
N LYS A 66 7.42 -4.05 -7.66
CA LYS A 66 7.85 -5.46 -7.64
C LYS A 66 6.71 -6.41 -7.25
N LEU A 67 5.90 -6.07 -6.24
CA LEU A 67 4.91 -6.98 -5.66
C LEU A 67 3.48 -6.80 -6.21
N PHE A 68 3.22 -5.65 -6.83
CA PHE A 68 1.95 -5.23 -7.41
C PHE A 68 2.14 -4.70 -8.83
N PRO A 69 2.76 -5.48 -9.75
CA PRO A 69 3.14 -4.99 -11.08
C PRO A 69 1.95 -4.60 -11.96
N SER A 70 0.76 -5.14 -11.68
CA SER A 70 -0.48 -4.85 -12.41
C SER A 70 -1.27 -3.66 -11.83
N CYS A 71 -0.82 -3.06 -10.73
CA CYS A 71 -1.51 -1.94 -10.09
C CYS A 71 -1.01 -0.61 -10.66
N PHE A 72 -1.93 0.34 -10.82
CA PHE A 72 -1.56 1.72 -11.14
C PHE A 72 -0.98 2.38 -9.88
N HIS A 73 0.34 2.64 -9.90
CA HIS A 73 1.06 3.19 -8.76
C HIS A 73 1.34 4.68 -8.93
N LEU A 74 0.87 5.48 -7.98
CA LEU A 74 1.05 6.92 -7.92
C LEU A 74 1.85 7.32 -6.67
N GLY A 75 2.64 8.39 -6.79
CA GLY A 75 3.16 9.12 -5.65
C GLY A 75 2.16 10.17 -5.19
N CYS A 76 1.95 10.30 -3.88
CA CYS A 76 1.14 11.37 -3.31
C CYS A 76 2.01 12.59 -2.99
N ASN A 77 1.60 13.76 -3.48
CA ASN A 77 2.30 15.04 -3.30
C ASN A 77 1.89 15.78 -2.02
N PHE A 78 1.01 15.18 -1.23
CA PHE A 78 0.54 15.70 0.05
C PHE A 78 1.11 14.82 1.15
N HIS A 79 2.29 15.19 1.67
CA HIS A 79 2.84 14.69 2.93
C HIS A 79 3.48 15.84 3.69
#